data_AF-A0A6G4A7L3-F1
#
_entry.id   AF-A0A6G4A7L3-F1
#
_cell.length_a   1.000
_cell.length_b   1.000
_cell.length_c   1.000
_cell.angle_alpha   90.00
_cell.angle_beta   90.00
_cell.angle_gamma   90.00
#
_symmetry.space_group_name_H-M   'P 1'
#
loop_
_entity.id
_entity.type
_entity.pdbx_description
1 polymer ?
#
loop_
_entity_poly.entity_id
_entity_poly.type
_entity_poly.pdbx_seq_one_letter_code
_entity_poly.pdbx_strand_id
1 'polypeptide(L)'
;MKYKEGWTETERAEANAKVKALTEANTIKTPSQRGGTSAFARYKKANGADAVPPGKDVDHSIDLKLGGADDILNMNPLDRSVNRSLGKQIQNKIKDYPYGTIFDKFKIGD
;
A
#
# COMPACT_ATOMS: atom_id res chain seq x y z
N MET A 1 -5.84 -7.85 -9.12
CA MET A 1 -4.77 -8.37 -8.25
C MET A 1 -5.09 -9.81 -7.93
N LYS A 2 -4.16 -10.53 -7.33
CA LYS A 2 -4.35 -11.92 -6.91
C LYS A 2 -3.87 -12.10 -5.48
N TYR A 3 -4.53 -12.97 -4.74
CA TYR A 3 -4.00 -13.44 -3.47
C TYR A 3 -2.73 -14.24 -3.70
N LYS A 4 -1.81 -14.22 -2.72
CA LYS A 4 -0.69 -15.14 -2.72
C LYS A 4 -1.15 -16.49 -2.17
N GLU A 5 -0.60 -17.57 -2.73
CA GLU A 5 -0.80 -18.91 -2.18
C GLU A 5 -0.31 -18.99 -0.73
N GLY A 6 -1.08 -19.68 0.12
CA GLY A 6 -0.79 -19.83 1.54
C GLY A 6 -1.17 -18.65 2.43
N TRP A 7 -1.75 -17.57 1.89
CA TRP A 7 -2.26 -16.49 2.73
C TRP A 7 -3.41 -16.93 3.63
N THR A 8 -3.24 -16.64 4.92
CA THR A 8 -4.23 -16.77 5.98
C THR A 8 -5.43 -15.86 5.75
N GLU A 9 -6.53 -16.11 6.45
CA GLU A 9 -7.72 -15.25 6.40
C GLU A 9 -7.40 -13.81 6.81
N THR A 10 -6.52 -13.62 7.79
CA THR A 10 -6.07 -12.28 8.23
C THR A 10 -5.29 -11.57 7.11
N GLU A 11 -4.34 -12.22 6.45
CA GLU A 11 -3.59 -11.62 5.34
C GLU A 11 -4.53 -11.27 4.16
N ARG A 12 -5.52 -12.13 3.88
CA ARG A 12 -6.54 -11.85 2.86
C ARG A 12 -7.42 -10.66 3.25
N ALA A 13 -7.81 -10.56 4.53
CA ALA A 13 -8.58 -9.44 5.04
C ALA A 13 -7.80 -8.12 4.94
N GLU A 14 -6.51 -8.11 5.31
CA GLU A 14 -5.63 -6.94 5.14
C GLU A 14 -5.44 -6.57 3.67
N ALA A 15 -5.29 -7.57 2.79
CA ALA A 15 -5.24 -7.34 1.35
C ALA A 15 -6.55 -6.68 0.86
N ASN A 16 -7.70 -7.19 1.27
CA ASN A 16 -9.01 -6.64 0.91
C ASN A 16 -9.19 -5.21 1.43
N ALA A 17 -8.79 -4.92 2.66
CA ALA A 17 -8.84 -3.58 3.23
C ALA A 17 -8.00 -2.59 2.41
N LYS A 18 -6.78 -2.96 2.01
CA LYS A 18 -5.94 -2.13 1.13
C LYS A 18 -6.59 -1.91 -0.23
N VAL A 19 -7.12 -2.96 -0.85
CA VAL A 19 -7.78 -2.85 -2.17
C VAL A 19 -9.05 -2.01 -2.12
N LYS A 20 -9.80 -2.10 -1.03
CA LYS A 20 -10.96 -1.24 -0.76
C LYS A 20 -10.53 0.22 -0.62
N ALA A 21 -9.51 0.52 0.17
CA ALA A 21 -8.98 1.87 0.33
C ALA A 21 -8.54 2.48 -1.02
N LEU A 22 -7.83 1.70 -1.86
CA LEU A 22 -7.45 2.13 -3.21
C LEU A 22 -8.66 2.33 -4.14
N THR A 23 -9.74 1.60 -3.97
CA THR A 23 -10.96 1.75 -4.78
C THR A 23 -11.81 2.94 -4.34
N GLU A 24 -11.81 3.26 -3.06
CA GLU A 24 -12.56 4.38 -2.49
C GLU A 24 -11.81 5.72 -2.67
N ALA A 25 -10.50 5.68 -2.87
CA ALA A 25 -9.69 6.85 -3.15
C ALA A 25 -9.71 7.23 -4.64
N ASN A 26 -9.51 8.52 -4.92
CA ASN A 26 -9.23 9.01 -6.26
C ASN A 26 -7.79 8.65 -6.65
N THR A 27 -7.58 7.47 -7.24
CA THR A 27 -6.22 7.03 -7.57
C THR A 27 -5.80 7.47 -8.96
N ILE A 28 -4.66 8.16 -9.00
CA ILE A 28 -4.12 8.75 -10.22
C ILE A 28 -2.66 8.35 -10.31
N LYS A 29 -2.22 7.92 -11.50
CA LYS A 29 -0.82 7.62 -11.76
C LYS A 29 0.04 8.87 -11.53
N THR A 30 0.84 8.86 -10.47
CA THR A 30 1.72 9.97 -10.09
C THR A 30 3.18 9.52 -10.00
N PRO A 31 4.14 10.44 -10.16
CA PRO A 31 5.52 10.20 -9.75
C PRO A 31 5.57 9.90 -8.25
N SER A 32 6.32 8.88 -7.85
CA SER A 32 6.50 8.59 -6.41
C SER A 32 7.48 9.59 -5.83
N GLN A 33 6.98 10.52 -5.01
CA GLN A 33 7.82 11.41 -4.21
C GLN A 33 7.99 10.79 -2.83
N ARG A 34 9.24 10.50 -2.46
CA ARG A 34 9.59 9.95 -1.15
C ARG A 34 10.37 10.98 -0.36
N GLY A 35 10.06 11.15 0.91
CA GLY A 35 10.93 11.85 1.84
C GLY A 35 12.27 11.14 2.01
N GLY A 36 13.29 11.88 2.47
CA GLY A 36 14.64 11.33 2.72
C GLY A 36 14.71 10.33 3.88
N THR A 37 13.63 10.16 4.66
CA THR A 37 13.54 9.22 5.77
C THR A 37 12.49 8.15 5.49
N SER A 38 12.78 6.89 5.85
CA SER A 38 11.87 5.77 5.59
C SER A 38 10.53 5.93 6.32
N ALA A 39 9.45 5.47 5.69
CA ALA A 39 8.10 5.44 6.28
C ALA A 39 8.10 4.70 7.63
N PHE A 40 8.84 3.59 7.72
CA PHE A 40 8.99 2.82 8.96
C PHE A 40 9.58 3.65 10.12
N ALA A 41 10.68 4.36 9.88
CA ALA A 41 11.31 5.19 10.90
C ALA A 41 10.42 6.38 11.30
N ARG A 42 9.80 7.04 10.33
CA ARG A 42 8.87 8.15 10.56
C ARG A 42 7.66 7.71 11.38
N TYR A 43 7.06 6.57 11.03
CA TYR A 43 5.90 6.02 11.71
C TYR A 43 6.21 5.64 13.16
N LYS A 44 7.35 4.96 13.41
CA LYS A 44 7.79 4.66 14.78
C LYS A 44 8.11 5.90 15.59
N LYS A 45 8.70 6.92 14.98
CA LYS A 45 8.97 8.20 15.67
C LYS A 45 7.68 8.89 16.12
N ALA A 46 6.62 8.82 15.31
CA ALA A 46 5.34 9.45 15.60
C ALA A 46 4.47 8.64 16.58
N ASN A 47 4.46 7.30 16.46
CA ASN A 47 3.52 6.43 17.18
C ASN A 47 4.17 5.56 18.29
N GLY A 48 5.50 5.59 18.41
CA GLY A 48 6.26 4.76 19.35
C GLY A 48 6.97 3.57 18.69
N ALA A 49 8.02 3.07 19.35
CA ALA A 49 8.87 2.00 18.82
C ALA A 49 8.13 0.68 18.60
N ASP A 50 7.11 0.42 19.43
CA ASP A 50 6.28 -0.78 19.43
C ASP A 50 5.04 -0.67 18.52
N ALA A 51 4.85 0.48 17.85
CA ALA A 51 3.70 0.73 16.97
C ALA A 51 3.70 -0.12 15.70
N VAL A 52 4.81 -0.80 15.38
CA VAL A 52 4.90 -1.72 14.24
C VAL A 52 5.12 -3.13 14.78
N PRO A 53 4.08 -3.99 14.79
CA PRO A 53 4.18 -5.35 15.27
C PRO A 53 5.19 -6.19 14.48
N PRO A 54 5.77 -7.24 15.09
CA PRO A 54 6.58 -8.22 14.37
C PRO A 54 5.82 -8.79 13.17
N GLY A 55 6.52 -8.99 12.05
CA GLY A 55 5.93 -9.50 10.81
C GLY A 55 5.25 -8.42 9.94
N LYS A 56 5.11 -7.18 10.42
CA LYS A 56 4.57 -6.06 9.64
C LYS A 56 5.65 -5.14 9.10
N ASP A 57 5.39 -4.58 7.93
CA ASP A 57 6.09 -3.44 7.36
C ASP A 57 5.17 -2.20 7.48
N VAL A 58 5.70 -0.99 7.32
CA VAL A 58 4.88 0.22 7.21
C VAL A 58 4.62 0.49 5.74
N ASP A 59 3.36 0.67 5.41
CA ASP A 59 2.86 0.87 4.07
C ASP A 59 2.03 2.15 3.99
N HIS A 60 1.95 2.72 2.79
CA HIS A 60 1.01 3.80 2.52
C HIS A 60 -0.35 3.20 2.12
N SER A 61 -1.41 3.52 2.86
CA SER A 61 -2.79 3.08 2.58
C SER A 61 -3.17 3.35 1.13
N ILE A 62 -2.93 4.58 0.67
CA ILE A 62 -2.95 4.94 -0.74
C ILE A 62 -1.51 5.01 -1.24
N ASP A 63 -1.17 4.23 -2.27
CA ASP A 63 0.19 4.13 -2.80
C ASP A 63 0.65 5.49 -3.36
N LEU A 64 1.90 5.87 -3.10
CA LEU A 64 2.49 7.13 -3.59
C LEU A 64 2.49 7.25 -5.13
N LYS A 65 2.52 6.12 -5.85
CA LYS A 65 2.42 6.06 -7.32
C LYS A 65 0.99 6.22 -7.84
N LEU A 66 0.03 6.27 -6.92
CA LEU A 66 -1.40 6.33 -7.14
C LEU A 66 -2.02 7.59 -6.50
N GLY A 67 -1.22 8.63 -6.26
CA GLY A 67 -1.67 9.90 -5.68
C GLY A 67 -1.72 9.94 -4.15
N GLY A 68 -1.24 8.89 -3.47
CA GLY A 68 -1.14 8.89 -2.01
C GLY A 68 -0.15 9.94 -1.48
N ALA A 69 -0.47 10.56 -0.35
CA ALA A 69 0.41 11.51 0.32
C ALA A 69 1.52 10.79 1.10
N ASP A 70 2.74 11.33 1.11
CA ASP A 70 3.84 10.83 1.94
C ASP A 70 3.76 11.36 3.39
N ASP A 71 2.63 11.11 4.04
CA ASP A 71 2.26 11.60 5.37
C ASP A 71 2.01 10.45 6.35
N ILE A 72 2.24 10.69 7.65
CA ILE A 72 1.99 9.71 8.72
C ILE A 72 0.53 9.25 8.73
N LEU A 73 -0.43 10.12 8.41
CA LEU A 73 -1.86 9.80 8.36
C LEU A 73 -2.22 8.82 7.24
N ASN A 74 -1.38 8.73 6.20
CA ASN A 74 -1.52 7.74 5.13
C ASN A 74 -0.64 6.51 5.37
N MET A 75 0.09 6.43 6.49
CA MET A 75 0.94 5.29 6.83
C MET A 75 0.27 4.38 7.85
N ASN A 76 0.38 3.07 7.65
CA ASN A 76 -0.12 2.08 8.58
C ASN A 76 0.73 0.80 8.56
N PRO A 77 0.80 0.04 9.66
CA PRO A 77 1.35 -1.30 9.65
C PRO A 77 0.49 -2.21 8.74
N LEU A 78 1.17 -2.98 7.89
CA LEU A 78 0.57 -3.97 7.01
C LEU A 78 1.42 -5.22 7.06
N ASP A 79 0.80 -6.41 7.00
CA ASP A 79 1.53 -7.65 6.89
C ASP A 79 2.58 -7.57 5.77
N ARG A 80 3.81 -8.01 6.07
CA ARG A 80 4.95 -7.91 5.15
C ARG A 80 4.72 -8.67 3.85
N SER A 81 4.09 -9.83 3.91
CA SER A 81 3.76 -10.67 2.75
C SER A 81 2.75 -9.96 1.86
N VAL A 82 1.70 -9.39 2.48
CA VAL A 82 0.65 -8.60 1.81
C VAL A 82 1.23 -7.36 1.15
N ASN A 83 1.97 -6.53 1.90
CA ASN A 83 2.55 -5.28 1.44
C ASN A 83 3.43 -5.50 0.20
N ARG A 84 4.40 -6.42 0.30
CA ARG A 84 5.36 -6.68 -0.79
C ARG A 84 4.69 -7.24 -2.03
N SER A 85 3.71 -8.14 -1.86
CA SER A 85 2.97 -8.73 -2.97
C SER A 85 2.12 -7.69 -3.69
N LEU A 86 1.24 -7.00 -2.97
CA LEU A 86 0.33 -6.03 -3.57
C LEU A 86 1.07 -4.84 -4.18
N GLY A 87 2.08 -4.30 -3.50
CA GLY A 87 2.90 -3.21 -4.03
C GLY A 87 3.57 -3.58 -5.36
N LYS A 88 4.09 -4.80 -5.49
CA LYS A 88 4.66 -5.29 -6.75
C LYS A 88 3.60 -5.48 -7.84
N GLN A 89 2.44 -6.03 -7.50
CA GLN A 89 1.34 -6.21 -8.45
C GLN A 89 0.81 -4.87 -8.97
N ILE A 90 0.63 -3.88 -8.09
CA ILE A 90 0.23 -2.52 -8.45
C ILE A 90 1.27 -1.93 -9.40
N GLN A 91 2.55 -1.92 -9.03
CA GLN A 91 3.62 -1.40 -9.88
C GLN A 91 3.62 -2.04 -11.27
N ASN A 92 3.54 -3.37 -11.34
CA ASN A 92 3.55 -4.08 -12.62
C ASN A 92 2.32 -3.78 -13.48
N LYS A 93 1.17 -3.48 -12.87
CA LYS A 93 -0.06 -3.14 -13.59
C LYS A 93 -0.08 -1.69 -14.07
N ILE A 94 0.56 -0.76 -13.36
CA ILE A 94 0.46 0.68 -13.67
C ILE A 94 1.72 1.26 -14.32
N LYS A 95 2.81 0.48 -14.46
CA LYS A 95 4.12 0.99 -14.91
C LYS A 95 4.11 1.56 -16.32
N ASP A 96 3.27 1.01 -17.21
CA ASP A 96 3.24 1.37 -18.63
C ASP A 96 2.16 2.43 -18.95
N TYR A 97 1.43 2.89 -17.92
CA TYR A 97 0.42 3.93 -18.07
C TYR A 97 1.05 5.31 -17.90
N PRO A 98 0.62 6.32 -18.70
CA PRO A 98 1.05 7.70 -18.54
C PRO A 98 0.74 8.26 -17.14
N TYR A 99 1.53 9.25 -16.71
CA TYR A 99 1.15 10.05 -15.54
C TYR A 99 -0.18 10.77 -15.80
N GLY A 100 -1.03 10.85 -14.78
CA GLY A 100 -2.39 11.39 -14.88
C GLY A 100 -3.47 10.34 -15.22
N THR A 101 -3.11 9.09 -15.55
CA THR A 101 -4.11 8.03 -15.72
C THR A 101 -4.86 7.76 -14.40
N ILE A 102 -6.20 7.78 -14.45
CA ILE A 102 -7.08 7.47 -13.33
C ILE A 102 -7.35 5.97 -13.27
N PHE A 103 -7.35 5.38 -12.06
CA PHE A 103 -7.78 4.01 -11.84
C PHE A 103 -8.95 3.97 -10.83
N ASP A 104 -10.14 3.61 -11.29
CA ASP A 104 -11.35 3.70 -10.44
C ASP A 104 -11.60 2.47 -9.56
N LYS A 105 -11.25 1.26 -10.04
CA LYS A 105 -11.64 0.01 -9.36
C LYS A 105 -10.49 -0.97 -9.25
N PHE A 106 -10.09 -1.23 -8.01
CA PHE A 106 -9.15 -2.29 -7.69
C PHE A 106 -9.93 -3.52 -7.22
N LYS A 107 -9.58 -4.68 -7.75
CA LYS A 107 -10.18 -5.95 -7.35
C LYS A 107 -9.11 -7.01 -7.19
N ILE A 108 -9.28 -7.88 -6.20
CA ILE A 108 -8.56 -9.15 -6.12
C ILE A 108 -9.43 -10.17 -6.85
N GLY A 109 -8.89 -10.79 -7.89
CA GLY A 109 -9.50 -11.91 -8.56
C GLY A 109 -8.90 -13.20 -8.03
N ASP A 110 -9.66 -14.28 -8.18
CA ASP A 110 -9.24 -15.64 -7.87
C ASP A 110 -8.10 -16.12 -8.78
#